data_AF-A0A517M9E6-F1
#
_entry.id   AF-A0A517M9E6-F1
#
_cell.length_a   1.000
_cell.length_b   1.000
_cell.length_c   1.000
_cell.angle_alpha   90.00
_cell.angle_beta   90.00
_cell.angle_gamma   90.00
#
_symmetry.space_group_name_H-M   'P 1'
#
loop_
_entity.id
_entity.type
_entity.pdbx_description
1 polymer ?
#
loop_
_entity_poly.entity_id
_entity_poly.type
_entity_poly.pdbx_seq_one_letter_code
_entity_poly.pdbx_strand_id
1 'polypeptide(L)'
;MLPKRPQYRPFLTGTIAAFMIAGWFAGPAFSQGRESSAMRGNFSQTYRFLRGIESDKGYLFIDGTFIEAPYQIEFQTDGFSVNGKNYLAEDFNLQADEVRNPQHRRRPGIRGGRSQESARQTTLSTLASQLQMLRSGVVVLLAKNASPTFTPPGIASFELIELLASDDPDAINNLAFGGLIHSEMNREAWRQAVSGLQISAAFLEHARIQLAEHRALLLSNQQQVTANQWTARLQYPLTIFAFFLVVAALGHLMTNAEQMIAGVNLSTVPSDGLPTIKRTTIVLLTILSLMSLLDLVWTLLAHQSGTMRELNPLGNELVHSPVQLFLFKTMATGTAVGLLYWLRETPLARRATWWSCLVLTLLTARWLTFNSMFA
;
A
#
# COMPACT_ATOMS: atom_id res chain seq x y z
N MET A 1 -73.70 -21.72 30.46
CA MET A 1 -72.33 -22.16 30.16
C MET A 1 -71.72 -21.17 29.17
N LEU A 2 -70.82 -20.30 29.64
CA LEU A 2 -70.14 -19.29 28.80
C LEU A 2 -68.80 -19.85 28.30
N PRO A 3 -68.42 -19.64 27.04
CA PRO A 3 -67.16 -20.13 26.51
C PRO A 3 -65.98 -19.36 27.12
N LYS A 4 -65.01 -20.10 27.66
CA LYS A 4 -63.72 -19.59 28.16
C LYS A 4 -63.01 -18.83 27.04
N ARG A 5 -62.77 -17.53 27.25
CA ARG A 5 -61.89 -16.74 26.38
C ARG A 5 -60.45 -17.26 26.50
N PRO A 6 -59.72 -17.44 25.38
CA PRO A 6 -58.31 -17.81 25.45
C PRO A 6 -57.49 -16.63 25.98
N GLN A 7 -56.69 -16.90 27.02
CA GLN A 7 -55.70 -15.97 27.56
C GLN A 7 -54.58 -15.77 26.51
N TYR A 8 -54.54 -14.60 25.89
CA TYR A 8 -53.38 -14.12 25.15
C TYR A 8 -52.28 -13.76 26.14
N ARG A 9 -51.19 -14.52 26.16
CA ARG A 9 -49.93 -14.08 26.78
C ARG A 9 -49.22 -13.14 25.81
N PRO A 10 -48.77 -11.94 26.23
CA PRO A 10 -47.90 -11.12 25.40
C PRO A 10 -46.54 -11.82 25.28
N PHE A 11 -46.23 -12.31 24.08
CA PHE A 11 -44.91 -12.82 23.73
C PHE A 11 -43.95 -11.64 23.58
N LEU A 12 -43.23 -11.37 24.66
CA LEU A 12 -42.17 -10.38 24.73
C LEU A 12 -40.86 -11.05 24.27
N THR A 13 -40.75 -11.36 22.98
CA THR A 13 -39.47 -11.81 22.37
C THR A 13 -39.45 -11.42 20.89
N GLY A 14 -38.64 -10.44 20.54
CA GLY A 14 -38.45 -10.09 19.13
C GLY A 14 -37.45 -8.99 18.82
N THR A 15 -36.58 -8.56 19.75
CA THR A 15 -35.70 -7.39 19.53
C THR A 15 -34.23 -7.64 19.84
N ILE A 16 -33.74 -8.88 19.80
CA ILE A 16 -32.32 -9.18 20.12
C ILE A 16 -31.51 -9.70 18.92
N ALA A 17 -32.13 -10.17 17.83
CA ALA A 17 -31.35 -10.75 16.72
C ALA A 17 -30.92 -9.74 15.62
N ALA A 18 -31.43 -8.51 15.60
CA ALA A 18 -31.20 -7.56 14.49
C ALA A 18 -30.14 -6.48 14.76
N PHE A 19 -29.64 -6.34 16.01
CA PHE A 19 -28.82 -5.20 16.40
C PHE A 19 -27.29 -5.41 16.34
N MET A 20 -26.79 -6.63 16.11
CA MET A 20 -25.34 -6.86 16.05
C MET A 20 -24.69 -6.63 14.66
N ILE A 21 -25.46 -6.56 13.57
CA ILE A 21 -24.86 -6.43 12.22
C ILE A 21 -24.81 -4.96 11.74
N ALA A 22 -25.64 -4.07 12.29
CA ALA A 22 -25.74 -2.68 11.81
C ALA A 22 -24.72 -1.70 12.45
N GLY A 23 -24.13 -2.04 13.60
CA GLY A 23 -23.26 -1.13 14.37
C GLY A 23 -21.84 -0.94 13.83
N TRP A 24 -21.44 -1.68 12.79
CA TRP A 24 -20.04 -1.74 12.33
C TRP A 24 -19.70 -0.85 11.12
N PHE A 25 -20.66 -0.15 10.50
CA PHE A 25 -20.45 0.47 9.18
C PHE A 25 -20.68 2.00 9.09
N ALA A 26 -20.49 2.75 10.18
CA ALA A 26 -20.46 4.22 10.13
C ALA A 26 -19.01 4.74 10.07
N GLY A 27 -18.51 5.07 8.88
CA GLY A 27 -17.21 5.70 8.68
C GLY A 27 -17.33 7.22 8.43
N PRO A 28 -16.46 8.08 9.00
CA PRO A 28 -16.52 9.52 8.79
C PRO A 28 -15.73 9.97 7.55
N ALA A 29 -16.22 11.04 6.91
CA ALA A 29 -15.51 11.80 5.90
C ALA A 29 -14.36 12.59 6.53
N PHE A 30 -13.13 12.43 6.02
CA PHE A 30 -11.95 13.15 6.51
C PHE A 30 -11.46 14.16 5.46
N SER A 31 -11.42 15.44 5.84
CA SER A 31 -10.79 16.51 5.09
C SER A 31 -9.33 16.64 5.54
N GLN A 32 -8.38 16.45 4.61
CA GLN A 32 -6.98 16.77 4.86
C GLN A 32 -6.73 18.26 4.58
N GLY A 33 -6.52 19.03 5.64
CA GLY A 33 -5.95 20.37 5.56
C GLY A 33 -4.47 20.32 5.19
N ARG A 34 -4.10 20.93 4.07
CA ARG A 34 -2.71 21.25 3.72
C ARG A 34 -2.32 22.57 4.37
N GLU A 35 -1.48 22.54 5.38
CA GLU A 35 -0.76 23.72 5.85
C GLU A 35 0.56 23.87 5.07
N SER A 36 0.64 24.92 4.26
CA SER A 36 1.87 25.37 3.60
C SER A 36 2.42 26.57 4.36
N SER A 37 3.47 26.35 5.16
CA SER A 37 4.21 27.45 5.80
C SER A 37 5.44 27.82 4.97
N ALA A 38 5.40 29.00 4.36
CA ALA A 38 6.52 29.62 3.68
C ALA A 38 7.37 30.43 4.67
N MET A 39 8.62 30.02 4.92
CA MET A 39 9.61 30.83 5.63
C MET A 39 10.62 31.45 4.64
N ARG A 40 10.62 32.79 4.57
CA ARG A 40 11.68 33.62 3.97
C ARG A 40 12.62 34.10 5.07
N GLY A 41 13.90 33.79 4.96
CA GLY A 41 14.97 34.35 5.80
C GLY A 41 16.23 34.61 4.98
N ASN A 42 16.65 35.88 4.94
CA ASN A 42 17.71 36.43 4.10
C ASN A 42 19.14 36.08 4.57
N PHE A 43 19.98 35.65 3.61
CA PHE A 43 21.38 36.07 3.39
C PHE A 43 22.45 36.00 4.51
N SER A 44 22.37 35.04 5.42
CA SER A 44 23.56 34.48 6.12
C SER A 44 23.68 32.95 6.00
N GLN A 45 22.88 32.33 5.11
CA GLN A 45 22.71 30.88 5.00
C GLN A 45 23.86 30.12 4.32
N THR A 46 24.80 30.78 3.65
CA THR A 46 25.80 30.08 2.82
C THR A 46 26.69 29.12 3.62
N TYR A 47 26.91 29.39 4.92
CA TYR A 47 27.72 28.54 5.79
C TYR A 47 26.92 27.48 6.58
N ARG A 48 25.58 27.51 6.57
CA ARG A 48 24.77 26.43 7.19
C ARG A 48 24.82 25.12 6.41
N PHE A 49 25.19 25.17 5.12
CA PHE A 49 25.25 24.00 4.24
C PHE A 49 26.52 23.16 4.42
N LEU A 50 27.54 23.69 5.10
CA LEU A 50 28.76 22.95 5.45
C LEU A 50 28.65 22.24 6.82
N ARG A 51 27.43 21.90 7.26
CA ARG A 51 27.29 20.96 8.37
C ARG A 51 27.85 19.62 7.92
N GLY A 52 28.65 19.00 8.78
CA GLY A 52 29.17 17.67 8.54
C GLY A 52 28.05 16.71 8.13
N ILE A 53 28.33 15.87 7.13
CA ILE A 53 27.39 14.84 6.70
C ILE A 53 27.74 13.58 7.47
N GLU A 54 26.87 13.22 8.39
CA GLU A 54 26.83 11.90 9.01
C GLU A 54 25.80 11.03 8.26
N SER A 55 26.23 9.84 7.85
CA SER A 55 25.38 8.83 7.19
C SER A 55 25.92 7.42 7.43
N ASP A 56 25.04 6.51 7.84
CA ASP A 56 25.24 5.06 7.87
C ASP A 56 24.83 4.39 6.54
N LYS A 57 24.18 5.15 5.65
CA LYS A 57 23.64 4.69 4.37
C LYS A 57 24.46 5.17 3.18
N GLY A 58 24.27 4.48 2.06
CA GLY A 58 24.90 4.79 0.77
C GLY A 58 26.26 4.13 0.59
N TYR A 59 26.82 4.27 -0.60
CA TYR A 59 28.11 3.70 -0.97
C TYR A 59 28.99 4.79 -1.52
N LEU A 60 30.13 5.04 -0.87
CA LEU A 60 31.09 6.03 -1.31
C LEU A 60 32.36 5.32 -1.78
N PHE A 61 32.69 5.51 -3.06
CA PHE A 61 33.95 5.06 -3.64
C PHE A 61 34.81 6.27 -3.91
N ILE A 62 36.05 6.26 -3.42
CA ILE A 62 37.05 7.28 -3.71
C ILE A 62 38.28 6.62 -4.32
N ASP A 63 38.63 7.03 -5.54
CA ASP A 63 39.72 6.48 -6.34
C ASP A 63 39.61 4.94 -6.48
N GLY A 64 38.41 4.47 -6.79
CA GLY A 64 38.12 3.05 -6.95
C GLY A 64 38.00 2.27 -5.63
N THR A 65 38.32 2.88 -4.48
CA THR A 65 38.28 2.19 -3.18
C THR A 65 36.98 2.48 -2.45
N PHE A 66 36.29 1.44 -1.99
CA PHE A 66 35.13 1.60 -1.11
C PHE A 66 35.54 2.16 0.25
N ILE A 67 34.85 3.21 0.70
CA ILE A 67 34.99 3.77 2.04
C ILE A 67 33.90 3.16 2.92
N GLU A 68 34.27 2.63 4.09
CA GLU A 68 33.32 1.99 4.99
C GLU A 68 32.47 3.02 5.76
N ALA A 69 31.18 2.73 5.92
CA ALA A 69 30.28 3.49 6.78
C ALA A 69 30.56 3.17 8.26
N PRO A 70 30.26 4.07 9.22
CA PRO A 70 29.58 5.35 9.07
C PRO A 70 30.46 6.41 8.41
N TYR A 71 29.87 7.20 7.51
CA TYR A 71 30.53 8.32 6.87
C TYR A 71 30.47 9.55 7.77
N GLN A 72 31.63 10.15 8.05
CA GLN A 72 31.77 11.47 8.65
C GLN A 72 32.45 12.39 7.64
N ILE A 73 31.65 13.18 6.93
CA ILE A 73 32.15 14.07 5.86
C ILE A 73 32.17 15.50 6.38
N GLU A 74 33.36 16.09 6.48
CA GLU A 74 33.53 17.49 6.91
C GLU A 74 34.10 18.32 5.77
N PHE A 75 33.43 19.42 5.43
CA PHE A 75 33.88 20.32 4.37
C PHE A 75 34.78 21.41 4.93
N GLN A 76 35.89 21.66 4.24
CA GLN A 76 36.87 22.71 4.54
C GLN A 76 36.92 23.68 3.35
N THR A 77 37.72 24.75 3.46
CA THR A 77 37.81 25.79 2.42
C THR A 77 38.29 25.24 1.07
N ASP A 78 39.27 24.34 1.09
CA ASP A 78 39.97 23.85 -0.10
C ASP A 78 39.66 22.38 -0.43
N GLY A 79 38.74 21.75 0.29
CA GLY A 79 38.48 20.33 0.16
C GLY A 79 37.47 19.80 1.17
N PHE A 80 37.52 18.50 1.42
CA PHE A 80 36.70 17.84 2.41
C PHE A 80 37.46 16.66 3.02
N SER A 81 37.05 16.24 4.21
CA SER A 81 37.55 15.01 4.82
C SER A 81 36.43 13.98 4.87
N VAL A 82 36.78 12.70 4.71
CA VAL A 82 35.87 11.56 4.91
C VAL A 82 36.52 10.63 5.92
N ASN A 83 35.87 10.43 7.06
CA ASN A 83 36.39 9.59 8.15
C ASN A 83 37.81 10.02 8.58
N GLY A 84 38.06 11.33 8.62
CA GLY A 84 39.36 11.93 8.98
C GLY A 84 40.41 11.95 7.87
N LYS A 85 40.17 11.33 6.71
CA LYS A 85 41.08 11.40 5.55
C LYS A 85 40.75 12.61 4.69
N ASN A 86 41.73 13.49 4.48
CA ASN A 86 41.57 14.72 3.70
C ASN A 86 41.69 14.48 2.19
N TYR A 87 40.83 15.15 1.43
CA TYR A 87 40.80 15.16 -0.03
C TYR A 87 40.71 16.61 -0.51
N LEU A 88 41.53 16.97 -1.49
CA LEU A 88 41.54 18.33 -2.02
C LEU A 88 40.47 18.47 -3.10
N ALA A 89 39.82 19.63 -3.18
CA ALA A 89 38.81 19.88 -4.20
C ALA A 89 39.38 19.80 -5.63
N GLU A 90 40.67 20.12 -5.79
CA GLU A 90 41.40 20.06 -7.06
C GLU A 90 41.69 18.64 -7.55
N ASP A 91 41.60 17.64 -6.66
CA ASP A 91 41.72 16.23 -7.07
C ASP A 91 40.55 15.80 -7.95
N PHE A 92 39.41 16.50 -7.93
CA PHE A 92 38.19 16.12 -8.64
C PHE A 92 37.77 17.18 -9.66
N ASN A 93 37.23 16.74 -10.81
CA ASN A 93 36.73 17.66 -11.83
C ASN A 93 35.29 18.13 -11.49
N LEU A 94 35.19 19.06 -10.54
CA LEU A 94 33.91 19.62 -10.08
C LEU A 94 33.29 20.65 -11.04
N GLN A 95 33.98 21.02 -12.13
CA GLN A 95 33.51 22.06 -13.06
C GLN A 95 32.45 21.58 -14.06
N ALA A 96 32.38 20.27 -14.31
CA ALA A 96 31.50 19.71 -15.34
C ALA A 96 30.00 19.91 -15.05
N ASP A 97 29.62 20.03 -13.77
CA ASP A 97 28.21 20.16 -13.37
C ASP A 97 27.62 21.57 -13.52
N GLU A 98 28.46 22.62 -13.62
CA GLU A 98 27.96 24.00 -13.78
C GLU A 98 27.24 24.24 -15.13
N VAL A 99 27.48 23.39 -16.12
CA VAL A 99 26.93 23.56 -17.48
C VAL A 99 25.43 23.20 -17.54
N ARG A 100 24.88 22.48 -16.56
CA ARG A 100 23.55 21.86 -16.65
C ARG A 100 22.36 22.72 -16.25
N ASN A 101 22.55 23.93 -15.71
CA ASN A 101 21.43 24.80 -15.35
C ASN A 101 21.36 26.10 -16.18
N PRO A 102 21.06 26.01 -17.50
CA PRO A 102 21.02 27.18 -18.39
C PRO A 102 19.86 28.16 -18.07
N GLN A 103 18.90 27.77 -17.23
CA GLN A 103 17.71 28.58 -16.94
C GLN A 103 17.98 29.81 -16.04
N HIS A 104 19.13 29.89 -15.37
CA HIS A 104 19.46 31.06 -14.53
C HIS A 104 20.39 32.09 -15.18
N ARG A 105 20.80 31.93 -16.44
CA ARG A 105 21.76 32.83 -17.10
C ARG A 105 21.15 34.04 -17.85
N ARG A 106 19.90 34.44 -17.59
CA ARG A 106 19.27 35.58 -18.28
C ARG A 106 18.87 36.73 -17.35
N ARG A 107 19.85 37.36 -16.70
CA ARG A 107 19.78 38.79 -16.37
C ARG A 107 21.02 39.51 -16.91
N PRO A 108 20.95 40.11 -18.11
CA PRO A 108 22.03 40.90 -18.65
C PRO A 108 22.11 42.22 -17.86
N GLY A 109 23.20 42.48 -17.14
CA GLY A 109 23.37 43.81 -16.54
C GLY A 109 24.46 43.99 -15.48
N ILE A 110 24.94 42.94 -14.81
CA ILE A 110 25.92 43.12 -13.72
C ILE A 110 27.20 42.35 -14.05
N ARG A 111 28.12 43.06 -14.72
CA ARG A 111 29.46 42.59 -15.08
C ARG A 111 30.40 42.78 -13.88
N GLY A 112 30.10 42.11 -12.76
CA GLY A 112 31.00 42.03 -11.62
C GLY A 112 31.91 40.83 -11.78
N GLY A 113 33.23 41.02 -11.81
CA GLY A 113 34.20 39.93 -11.84
C GLY A 113 33.98 39.02 -10.63
N ARG A 114 33.38 37.84 -10.86
CA ARG A 114 33.34 36.78 -9.85
C ARG A 114 34.79 36.40 -9.55
N SER A 115 35.23 36.60 -8.31
CA SER A 115 36.53 36.09 -7.86
C SER A 115 36.56 34.58 -8.06
N GLN A 116 37.70 34.02 -8.46
CA GLN A 116 37.89 32.56 -8.59
C GLN A 116 37.48 31.81 -7.31
N GLU A 117 37.65 32.45 -6.16
CA GLU A 117 37.24 31.96 -4.85
C GLU A 117 35.72 31.72 -4.75
N SER A 118 34.90 32.61 -5.32
CA SER A 118 33.44 32.44 -5.37
C SER A 118 33.03 31.23 -6.22
N ALA A 119 33.76 30.96 -7.30
CA ALA A 119 33.49 29.80 -8.16
C ALA A 119 33.83 28.49 -7.43
N ARG A 120 34.99 28.42 -6.75
CA ARG A 120 35.40 27.25 -5.95
C ARG A 120 34.42 26.94 -4.81
N GLN A 121 33.94 27.96 -4.10
CA GLN A 121 32.93 27.78 -3.05
C GLN A 121 31.61 27.23 -3.62
N THR A 122 31.24 27.63 -4.84
CA THR A 122 30.02 27.15 -5.51
C THR A 122 30.15 25.67 -5.90
N THR A 123 31.32 25.22 -6.36
CA THR A 123 31.54 23.80 -6.72
C THR A 123 31.56 22.88 -5.50
N LEU A 124 32.22 23.28 -4.41
CA LEU A 124 32.25 22.48 -3.17
C LEU A 124 30.86 22.39 -2.51
N SER A 125 30.10 23.47 -2.49
CA SER A 125 28.72 23.44 -1.98
C SER A 125 27.80 22.57 -2.83
N THR A 126 28.01 22.53 -4.15
CA THR A 126 27.30 21.61 -5.03
C THR A 126 27.64 20.15 -4.71
N LEU A 127 28.93 19.82 -4.59
CA LEU A 127 29.38 18.49 -4.18
C LEU A 127 28.82 18.11 -2.80
N ALA A 128 28.82 19.03 -1.84
CA ALA A 128 28.24 18.80 -0.52
C ALA A 128 26.75 18.46 -0.59
N SER A 129 25.98 19.19 -1.41
CA SER A 129 24.56 18.90 -1.63
C SER A 129 24.33 17.54 -2.28
N GLN A 130 25.22 17.11 -3.17
CA GLN A 130 25.14 15.79 -3.80
C GLN A 130 25.56 14.66 -2.84
N LEU A 131 26.59 14.88 -2.02
CA LEU A 131 27.01 13.91 -0.99
C LEU A 131 25.95 13.73 0.11
N GLN A 132 25.06 14.71 0.33
CA GLN A 132 23.90 14.52 1.23
C GLN A 132 22.96 13.40 0.74
N MET A 133 22.99 13.05 -0.56
CA MET A 133 22.21 11.94 -1.09
C MET A 133 22.70 10.57 -0.60
N LEU A 134 23.90 10.45 0.00
CA LEU A 134 24.32 9.21 0.69
C LEU A 134 23.28 8.77 1.73
N ARG A 135 22.62 9.73 2.40
CA ARG A 135 21.52 9.45 3.36
C ARG A 135 20.32 8.73 2.75
N SER A 136 20.16 8.81 1.43
CA SER A 136 19.13 8.10 0.66
C SER A 136 19.60 6.78 0.05
N GLY A 137 20.81 6.30 0.37
CA GLY A 137 21.33 5.03 -0.15
C GLY A 137 21.92 5.12 -1.56
N VAL A 138 22.31 6.31 -2.02
CA VAL A 138 22.93 6.51 -3.34
C VAL A 138 24.36 5.97 -3.38
N VAL A 139 24.78 5.50 -4.55
CA VAL A 139 26.18 5.18 -4.85
C VAL A 139 26.86 6.42 -5.43
N VAL A 140 27.97 6.82 -4.80
CA VAL A 140 28.78 7.97 -5.17
C VAL A 140 30.17 7.48 -5.59
N LEU A 141 30.59 7.85 -6.79
CA LEU A 141 31.90 7.54 -7.35
C LEU A 141 32.69 8.85 -7.49
N LEU A 142 33.76 8.98 -6.72
CA LEU A 142 34.73 10.07 -6.80
C LEU A 142 36.04 9.49 -7.33
N ALA A 143 36.49 9.94 -8.49
CA ALA A 143 37.77 9.52 -9.06
C ALA A 143 38.61 10.75 -9.40
N LYS A 144 39.93 10.65 -9.18
CA LYS A 144 40.87 11.71 -9.51
C LYS A 144 40.75 12.19 -10.95
N ASN A 145 40.72 13.51 -11.12
CA ASN A 145 40.55 14.21 -12.39
C ASN A 145 39.24 13.89 -13.15
N ALA A 146 38.31 13.17 -12.54
CA ALA A 146 37.00 12.84 -13.11
C ALA A 146 35.89 13.62 -12.41
N SER A 147 34.76 13.76 -13.09
CA SER A 147 33.58 14.39 -12.49
C SER A 147 32.87 13.43 -11.56
N PRO A 148 32.43 13.91 -10.37
CA PRO A 148 31.64 13.11 -9.45
C PRO A 148 30.46 12.46 -10.14
N THR A 149 30.31 11.15 -9.94
CA THR A 149 29.25 10.38 -10.57
C THR A 149 28.32 9.82 -9.49
N PHE A 150 27.02 10.01 -9.69
CA PHE A 150 26.00 9.62 -8.73
C PHE A 150 24.99 8.72 -9.42
N THR A 151 24.57 7.66 -8.74
CA THR A 151 23.38 6.91 -9.15
C THR A 151 22.12 7.65 -8.69
N PRO A 152 21.02 7.62 -9.46
CA PRO A 152 19.73 8.05 -8.95
C PRO A 152 19.33 7.23 -7.71
N PRO A 153 18.70 7.85 -6.70
CA PRO A 153 18.17 7.09 -5.56
C PRO A 153 17.10 6.09 -6.02
N GLY A 154 17.01 4.95 -5.34
CA GLY A 154 16.06 3.88 -5.64
C GLY A 154 16.67 2.75 -6.47
N ILE A 155 15.89 2.18 -7.40
CA ILE A 155 16.17 0.91 -8.11
C ILE A 155 17.57 0.92 -8.75
N ALA A 156 17.92 2.03 -9.40
CA ALA A 156 19.21 2.25 -10.05
C ALA A 156 20.43 1.97 -9.15
N SER A 157 20.38 2.46 -7.91
CA SER A 157 21.48 2.26 -6.95
C SER A 157 21.57 0.80 -6.53
N PHE A 158 20.43 0.14 -6.29
CA PHE A 158 20.37 -1.27 -5.93
C PHE A 158 20.83 -2.20 -7.04
N GLU A 159 20.43 -1.95 -8.29
CA GLU A 159 20.90 -2.72 -9.45
C GLU A 159 22.42 -2.64 -9.59
N LEU A 160 23.02 -1.46 -9.36
CA LEU A 160 24.47 -1.31 -9.36
C LEU A 160 25.11 -2.11 -8.22
N ILE A 161 24.58 -2.03 -6.99
CA ILE A 161 25.14 -2.77 -5.85
C ILE A 161 25.04 -4.28 -6.07
N GLU A 162 23.91 -4.75 -6.60
CA GLU A 162 23.69 -6.15 -6.96
C GLU A 162 24.70 -6.62 -8.00
N LEU A 163 24.98 -5.77 -8.99
CA LEU A 163 25.98 -6.02 -10.02
C LEU A 163 27.39 -6.13 -9.46
N LEU A 164 27.78 -5.16 -8.65
CA LEU A 164 29.11 -5.10 -8.01
C LEU A 164 29.32 -6.22 -7.01
N ALA A 165 28.24 -6.75 -6.43
CA ALA A 165 28.26 -7.89 -5.53
C ALA A 165 28.12 -9.25 -6.24
N SER A 166 27.89 -9.26 -7.56
CA SER A 166 27.77 -10.49 -8.34
C SER A 166 29.15 -11.03 -8.74
N ASP A 167 29.29 -12.35 -8.78
CA ASP A 167 30.52 -13.02 -9.24
C ASP A 167 30.67 -13.02 -10.77
N ASP A 168 29.72 -12.42 -11.51
CA ASP A 168 29.70 -12.42 -12.96
C ASP A 168 30.43 -11.18 -13.52
N PRO A 169 31.64 -11.34 -14.07
CA PRO A 169 32.40 -10.22 -14.63
C PRO A 169 31.74 -9.61 -15.87
N ASP A 170 30.89 -10.36 -16.58
CA ASP A 170 30.20 -9.90 -17.78
C ASP A 170 28.92 -9.13 -17.44
N ALA A 171 28.43 -9.21 -16.20
CA ALA A 171 27.23 -8.52 -15.78
C ALA A 171 27.37 -6.99 -15.96
N ILE A 172 28.55 -6.42 -15.69
CA ILE A 172 28.86 -4.99 -15.91
C ILE A 172 28.66 -4.60 -17.38
N ASN A 173 28.98 -5.49 -18.31
CA ASN A 173 28.82 -5.25 -19.74
C ASN A 173 27.35 -5.33 -20.18
N ASN A 174 26.55 -6.16 -19.50
CA ASN A 174 25.14 -6.40 -19.80
C ASN A 174 24.18 -5.43 -19.10
N LEU A 175 24.65 -4.59 -18.18
CA LEU A 175 23.80 -3.65 -17.47
C LEU A 175 23.10 -2.70 -18.45
N ALA A 176 21.76 -2.70 -18.39
CA ALA A 176 20.95 -1.81 -19.21
C ALA A 176 21.04 -0.37 -18.68
N PHE A 177 22.06 0.36 -19.11
CA PHE A 177 22.33 1.75 -18.73
C PHE A 177 21.19 2.74 -19.02
N GLY A 178 20.19 2.35 -19.80
CA GLY A 178 19.14 3.22 -20.31
C GLY A 178 18.32 3.93 -19.22
N GLY A 179 18.23 3.36 -18.02
CA GLY A 179 17.58 4.02 -16.86
C GLY A 179 18.55 4.74 -15.91
N LEU A 180 19.84 4.38 -15.93
CA LEU A 180 20.83 4.78 -14.94
C LEU A 180 21.50 6.11 -15.26
N ILE A 181 21.70 6.40 -16.56
CA ILE A 181 22.50 7.54 -17.02
C ILE A 181 21.70 8.36 -18.02
N HIS A 182 21.26 9.55 -17.62
CA HIS A 182 20.45 10.44 -18.46
C HIS A 182 21.23 11.12 -19.61
N SER A 183 22.52 10.86 -19.78
CA SER A 183 23.33 11.42 -20.87
C SER A 183 24.35 10.43 -21.40
N GLU A 184 24.33 10.17 -22.71
CA GLU A 184 25.26 9.27 -23.41
C GLU A 184 26.73 9.62 -23.16
N MET A 185 27.06 10.91 -23.01
CA MET A 185 28.41 11.40 -22.75
C MET A 185 29.02 10.89 -21.43
N ASN A 186 28.20 10.48 -20.47
CA ASN A 186 28.66 9.93 -19.19
C ASN A 186 28.77 8.40 -19.21
N ARG A 187 28.34 7.70 -20.26
CA ARG A 187 28.30 6.22 -20.23
C ARG A 187 29.69 5.60 -20.22
N GLU A 188 30.61 6.12 -21.04
CA GLU A 188 31.98 5.59 -21.10
C GLU A 188 32.78 5.95 -19.84
N ALA A 189 32.68 7.19 -19.37
CA ALA A 189 33.30 7.62 -18.12
C ALA A 189 32.78 6.82 -16.91
N TRP A 190 31.47 6.55 -16.86
CA TRP A 190 30.87 5.70 -15.84
C TRP A 190 31.36 4.27 -15.95
N ARG A 191 31.39 3.68 -17.16
CA ARG A 191 31.89 2.31 -17.38
C ARG A 191 33.34 2.17 -16.92
N GLN A 192 34.17 3.15 -17.25
CA GLN A 192 35.57 3.19 -16.81
C GLN A 192 35.69 3.37 -15.30
N ALA A 193 34.84 4.21 -14.68
CA ALA A 193 34.83 4.39 -13.24
C ALA A 193 34.42 3.10 -12.51
N VAL A 194 33.42 2.39 -13.03
CA VAL A 194 32.90 1.16 -12.43
C VAL A 194 33.83 -0.03 -12.64
N SER A 195 34.46 -0.15 -13.82
CA SER A 195 35.44 -1.21 -14.06
C SER A 195 36.73 -1.04 -13.24
N GLY A 196 37.03 0.18 -12.80
CA GLY A 196 38.16 0.49 -11.93
C GLY A 196 37.88 0.29 -10.44
N LEU A 197 36.68 -0.12 -10.03
CA LEU A 197 36.34 -0.30 -8.63
C LEU A 197 37.01 -1.53 -8.02
N GLN A 198 37.61 -1.35 -6.86
CA GLN A 198 38.12 -2.42 -6.01
C GLN A 198 37.02 -2.85 -5.04
N ILE A 199 36.47 -4.02 -5.30
CA ILE A 199 35.41 -4.64 -4.49
C ILE A 199 36.05 -5.26 -3.26
N SER A 200 35.95 -4.57 -2.13
CA SER A 200 36.49 -5.05 -0.85
C SER A 200 35.55 -6.05 -0.17
N ALA A 201 36.09 -6.88 0.72
CA ALA A 201 35.26 -7.79 1.53
C ALA A 201 34.25 -7.03 2.41
N ALA A 202 34.63 -5.85 2.91
CA ALA A 202 33.75 -4.96 3.68
C ALA A 202 32.59 -4.43 2.83
N PHE A 203 32.85 -4.07 1.56
CA PHE A 203 31.79 -3.71 0.62
C PHE A 203 30.82 -4.88 0.41
N LEU A 204 31.33 -6.08 0.13
CA LEU A 204 30.49 -7.25 -0.14
C LEU A 204 29.58 -7.60 1.05
N GLU A 205 30.11 -7.52 2.27
CA GLU A 205 29.32 -7.77 3.47
C GLU A 205 28.20 -6.74 3.65
N HIS A 206 28.53 -5.45 3.51
CA HIS A 206 27.54 -4.39 3.61
C HIS A 206 26.48 -4.48 2.49
N ALA A 207 26.92 -4.73 1.26
CA ALA A 207 26.05 -4.93 0.10
C ALA A 207 25.09 -6.09 0.30
N ARG A 208 25.55 -7.23 0.84
CA ARG A 208 24.71 -8.40 1.09
C ARG A 208 23.58 -8.11 2.09
N ILE A 209 23.89 -7.42 3.19
CA ILE A 209 22.89 -7.03 4.20
C ILE A 209 21.81 -6.15 3.57
N GLN A 210 22.22 -5.09 2.85
CA GLN A 210 21.27 -4.17 2.23
C GLN A 210 20.47 -4.80 1.08
N LEU A 211 21.12 -5.64 0.25
CA LEU A 211 20.44 -6.36 -0.82
C LEU A 211 19.42 -7.36 -0.27
N ALA A 212 19.72 -8.03 0.85
CA ALA A 212 18.77 -8.93 1.51
C ALA A 212 17.53 -8.17 2.01
N GLU A 213 17.72 -7.03 2.66
CA GLU A 213 16.62 -6.16 3.11
C GLU A 213 15.79 -5.65 1.92
N HIS A 214 16.45 -5.15 0.87
CA HIS A 214 15.77 -4.65 -0.31
C HIS A 214 14.98 -5.73 -1.05
N ARG A 215 15.56 -6.92 -1.23
CA ARG A 215 14.87 -8.07 -1.84
C ARG A 215 13.69 -8.52 -1.00
N ALA A 216 13.79 -8.52 0.33
CA ALA A 216 12.67 -8.85 1.21
C ALA A 216 11.51 -7.85 1.03
N LEU A 217 11.81 -6.55 0.91
CA LEU A 217 10.82 -5.52 0.64
C LEU A 217 10.21 -5.66 -0.77
N LEU A 218 11.01 -5.92 -1.80
CA LEU A 218 10.52 -6.15 -3.16
C LEU A 218 9.60 -7.37 -3.23
N LEU A 219 10.00 -8.49 -2.59
CA LEU A 219 9.17 -9.70 -2.53
C LEU A 219 7.84 -9.42 -1.81
N SER A 220 7.86 -8.69 -0.69
CA SER A 220 6.65 -8.25 0.00
C SER A 220 5.75 -7.39 -0.90
N ASN A 221 6.32 -6.39 -1.56
CA ASN A 221 5.57 -5.50 -2.46
C ASN A 221 5.02 -6.27 -3.66
N GLN A 222 5.80 -7.18 -4.26
CA GLN A 222 5.35 -7.99 -5.38
C GLN A 222 4.23 -8.95 -4.97
N GLN A 223 4.29 -9.54 -3.77
CA GLN A 223 3.21 -10.33 -3.21
C GLN A 223 1.93 -9.49 -3.05
N GLN A 224 2.04 -8.24 -2.58
CA GLN A 224 0.89 -7.33 -2.48
C GLN A 224 0.34 -6.95 -3.87
N VAL A 225 1.20 -6.64 -4.84
CA VAL A 225 0.79 -6.28 -6.19
C VAL A 225 0.10 -7.45 -6.89
N THR A 226 0.65 -8.66 -6.78
CA THR A 226 0.05 -9.86 -7.39
C THR A 226 -1.29 -10.22 -6.73
N ALA A 227 -1.40 -10.10 -5.41
CA ALA A 227 -2.66 -10.25 -4.69
C ALA A 227 -3.70 -9.22 -5.15
N ASN A 228 -3.31 -7.94 -5.27
CA ASN A 228 -4.20 -6.88 -5.74
C ASN A 228 -4.65 -7.09 -7.20
N GLN A 229 -3.75 -7.52 -8.08
CA GLN A 229 -4.11 -7.86 -9.47
C GLN A 229 -5.09 -9.02 -9.54
N TRP A 230 -4.91 -10.04 -8.70
CA TRP A 230 -5.83 -11.17 -8.62
C TRP A 230 -7.20 -10.73 -8.12
N THR A 231 -7.25 -9.91 -7.06
CA THR A 231 -8.47 -9.28 -6.54
C THR A 231 -9.20 -8.46 -7.61
N ALA A 232 -8.47 -7.62 -8.35
CA ALA A 232 -9.03 -6.81 -9.42
C ALA A 232 -9.68 -7.65 -10.53
N ARG A 233 -9.07 -8.79 -10.89
CA ARG A 233 -9.63 -9.73 -11.89
C ARG A 233 -10.93 -10.38 -11.40
N LEU A 234 -11.06 -10.65 -10.11
CA LEU A 234 -12.25 -11.26 -9.53
C LEU A 234 -13.38 -10.26 -9.26
N GLN A 235 -13.06 -8.97 -9.14
CA GLN A 235 -14.04 -7.95 -8.78
C GLN A 235 -15.20 -7.86 -9.78
N TYR A 236 -14.92 -7.81 -11.08
CA TYR A 236 -15.96 -7.71 -12.12
C TYR A 236 -16.92 -8.91 -12.19
N PRO A 237 -16.47 -10.17 -12.28
CA PRO A 237 -17.40 -11.30 -12.29
C PRO A 237 -18.17 -11.41 -10.96
N LEU A 238 -17.54 -11.06 -9.84
CA LEU A 238 -18.19 -11.06 -8.53
C LEU A 238 -19.30 -10.01 -8.42
N THR A 239 -19.11 -8.80 -8.96
CA THR A 239 -20.16 -7.76 -8.94
C THR A 239 -21.33 -8.11 -9.85
N ILE A 240 -21.08 -8.69 -11.03
CA ILE A 240 -22.14 -9.21 -11.90
C ILE A 240 -22.93 -10.29 -11.18
N PHE A 241 -22.23 -11.25 -10.57
CA PHE A 241 -22.87 -12.33 -9.82
C PHE A 241 -23.71 -11.79 -8.66
N ALA A 242 -23.17 -10.83 -7.90
CA ALA A 242 -23.89 -10.16 -6.82
C ALA A 242 -25.15 -9.44 -7.32
N PHE A 243 -25.08 -8.77 -8.48
CA PHE A 243 -26.24 -8.10 -9.07
C PHE A 243 -27.35 -9.10 -9.41
N PHE A 244 -27.01 -10.23 -10.05
CA PHE A 244 -27.99 -11.29 -10.31
C PHE A 244 -28.59 -11.86 -9.02
N LEU A 245 -27.77 -12.08 -7.99
CA LEU A 245 -28.25 -12.53 -6.68
C LEU A 245 -29.22 -11.53 -6.04
N VAL A 246 -28.93 -10.23 -6.08
CA VAL A 246 -29.81 -9.17 -5.57
C VAL A 246 -31.15 -9.17 -6.29
N VAL A 247 -31.15 -9.24 -7.63
CA VAL A 247 -32.38 -9.29 -8.43
C VAL A 247 -33.18 -10.55 -8.13
N ALA A 248 -32.53 -11.71 -8.06
CA ALA A 248 -33.18 -12.98 -7.72
C ALA A 248 -33.76 -12.96 -6.29
N ALA A 249 -33.00 -12.45 -5.31
CA ALA A 249 -33.44 -12.30 -3.93
C ALA A 249 -34.67 -11.40 -3.83
N LEU A 250 -34.63 -10.23 -4.49
CA LEU A 250 -35.75 -9.28 -4.49
C LEU A 250 -36.99 -9.87 -5.16
N GLY A 251 -36.82 -10.55 -6.31
CA GLY A 251 -37.91 -11.25 -6.99
C GLY A 251 -38.55 -12.30 -6.10
N HIS A 252 -37.75 -13.16 -5.47
CA HIS A 252 -38.24 -14.18 -4.52
C HIS A 252 -38.93 -13.57 -3.29
N LEU A 253 -38.39 -12.47 -2.75
CA LEU A 253 -38.98 -11.75 -1.61
C LEU A 253 -40.35 -11.17 -1.97
N MET A 254 -40.49 -10.56 -3.14
CA MET A 254 -41.74 -9.94 -3.60
C MET A 254 -42.81 -10.98 -3.93
N THR A 255 -42.48 -12.04 -4.68
CA THR A 255 -43.45 -13.08 -5.07
C THR A 255 -44.00 -13.84 -3.86
N ASN A 256 -43.23 -13.97 -2.78
CA ASN A 256 -43.61 -14.78 -1.62
C ASN A 256 -43.85 -13.96 -0.34
N ALA A 257 -43.93 -12.62 -0.45
CA ALA A 257 -44.07 -11.72 0.70
C ALA A 257 -45.30 -12.05 1.54
N GLU A 258 -46.45 -12.21 0.90
CA GLU A 258 -47.72 -12.49 1.60
C GLU A 258 -47.65 -13.81 2.38
N GLN A 259 -47.16 -14.88 1.75
CA GLN A 259 -47.08 -16.21 2.35
C GLN A 259 -46.13 -16.25 3.56
N MET A 260 -45.07 -15.44 3.54
CA MET A 260 -44.07 -15.38 4.61
C MET A 260 -44.44 -14.42 5.74
N ILE A 261 -45.08 -13.29 5.44
CA ILE A 261 -45.42 -12.24 6.42
C ILE A 261 -46.74 -12.54 7.13
N ALA A 262 -47.77 -12.95 6.38
CA ALA A 262 -49.15 -13.05 6.87
C ALA A 262 -49.33 -14.07 8.00
N GLY A 263 -48.28 -14.83 8.36
CA GLY A 263 -48.29 -15.72 9.52
C GLY A 263 -49.40 -16.75 9.40
N VAL A 264 -49.70 -17.16 8.17
CA VAL A 264 -50.80 -18.09 7.89
C VAL A 264 -50.60 -19.31 8.78
N ASN A 265 -51.55 -19.50 9.70
CA ASN A 265 -51.55 -20.63 10.60
C ASN A 265 -51.58 -21.88 9.73
N LEU A 266 -50.56 -22.73 9.84
CA LEU A 266 -50.45 -23.95 9.02
C LEU A 266 -51.71 -24.82 9.11
N SER A 267 -52.45 -24.71 10.22
CA SER A 267 -53.72 -25.40 10.48
C SER A 267 -54.89 -24.97 9.59
N THR A 268 -54.82 -23.82 8.91
CA THR A 268 -55.91 -23.30 8.06
C THR A 268 -55.57 -23.37 6.57
N VAL A 269 -54.38 -23.83 6.19
CA VAL A 269 -53.96 -23.96 4.80
C VAL A 269 -54.39 -25.33 4.27
N PRO A 270 -55.00 -25.41 3.07
CA PRO A 270 -55.23 -26.68 2.39
C PRO A 270 -53.94 -27.51 2.32
N SER A 271 -54.04 -28.83 2.46
CA SER A 271 -52.90 -29.77 2.47
C SER A 271 -51.90 -29.54 1.35
N ASP A 272 -52.36 -29.02 0.21
CA ASP A 272 -51.59 -28.88 -1.02
C ASP A 272 -50.62 -27.68 -1.01
N GLY A 273 -50.79 -26.72 -0.07
CA GLY A 273 -49.94 -25.52 0.02
C GLY A 273 -48.65 -25.69 0.83
N LEU A 274 -48.60 -26.68 1.73
CA LEU A 274 -47.44 -26.99 2.58
C LEU A 274 -46.13 -27.26 1.82
N PRO A 275 -46.09 -28.09 0.75
CA PRO A 275 -44.85 -28.37 0.03
C PRO A 275 -44.26 -27.14 -0.64
N THR A 276 -45.12 -26.23 -1.14
CA THR A 276 -44.70 -24.97 -1.77
C THR A 276 -43.99 -24.06 -0.78
N ILE A 277 -44.55 -23.88 0.43
CA ILE A 277 -43.93 -23.06 1.49
C ILE A 277 -42.57 -23.63 1.91
N LYS A 278 -42.46 -24.96 2.06
CA LYS A 278 -41.19 -25.63 2.39
C LYS A 278 -40.13 -25.38 1.32
N ARG A 279 -40.49 -25.53 0.04
CA ARG A 279 -39.60 -25.26 -1.09
C ARG A 279 -39.15 -23.81 -1.13
N THR A 280 -40.07 -22.85 -1.01
CA THR A 280 -39.75 -21.41 -0.99
C THR A 280 -38.81 -21.05 0.15
N THR A 281 -39.05 -21.59 1.36
CA THR A 281 -38.19 -21.32 2.52
C THR A 281 -36.77 -21.85 2.30
N ILE A 282 -36.63 -23.04 1.72
CA ILE A 282 -35.32 -23.62 1.38
C ILE A 282 -34.60 -22.74 0.35
N VAL A 283 -35.29 -22.28 -0.70
CA VAL A 283 -34.71 -21.40 -1.72
C VAL A 283 -34.21 -20.08 -1.10
N LEU A 284 -34.99 -19.45 -0.21
CA LEU A 284 -34.57 -18.23 0.48
C LEU A 284 -33.36 -18.47 1.40
N LEU A 285 -33.29 -19.60 2.10
CA LEU A 285 -32.12 -19.96 2.90
C LEU A 285 -30.86 -20.16 2.03
N THR A 286 -31.01 -20.75 0.85
CA THR A 286 -29.90 -20.87 -0.12
C THR A 286 -29.43 -19.50 -0.59
N ILE A 287 -30.35 -18.60 -0.97
CA ILE A 287 -30.02 -17.22 -1.37
C ILE A 287 -29.31 -16.49 -0.23
N LEU A 288 -29.84 -16.57 1.00
CA LEU A 288 -29.25 -15.98 2.20
C LEU A 288 -27.81 -16.49 2.42
N SER A 289 -27.59 -17.81 2.30
CA SER A 289 -26.26 -18.40 2.42
C SER A 289 -25.29 -17.90 1.35
N LEU A 290 -25.73 -17.81 0.09
CA LEU A 290 -24.91 -17.30 -1.00
C LEU A 290 -24.56 -15.82 -0.83
N MET A 291 -25.53 -14.99 -0.43
CA MET A 291 -25.30 -13.56 -0.18
C MET A 291 -24.36 -13.33 1.02
N SER A 292 -24.47 -14.15 2.06
CA SER A 292 -23.53 -14.08 3.19
C SER A 292 -22.11 -14.53 2.81
N LEU A 293 -21.98 -15.54 1.93
CA LEU A 293 -20.66 -15.94 1.40
C LEU A 293 -20.05 -14.81 0.58
N LEU A 294 -20.88 -14.13 -0.21
CA LEU A 294 -20.46 -13.01 -1.04
C LEU A 294 -19.98 -11.82 -0.19
N ASP A 295 -20.73 -11.47 0.85
CA ASP A 295 -20.34 -10.45 1.83
C ASP A 295 -19.02 -10.82 2.54
N LEU A 296 -18.80 -12.11 2.85
CA LEU A 296 -17.52 -12.59 3.37
C LEU A 296 -16.38 -12.40 2.37
N VAL A 297 -16.58 -12.75 1.10
CA VAL A 297 -15.57 -12.53 0.05
C VAL A 297 -15.21 -11.04 -0.04
N TRP A 298 -16.19 -10.14 -0.09
CA TRP A 298 -15.89 -8.70 -0.12
C TRP A 298 -15.20 -8.20 1.14
N THR A 299 -15.56 -8.73 2.31
CA THR A 299 -14.85 -8.39 3.57
C THR A 299 -13.37 -8.79 3.48
N LEU A 300 -13.07 -9.97 2.93
CA LEU A 300 -11.69 -10.43 2.73
C LEU A 300 -10.94 -9.58 1.70
N LEU A 301 -11.58 -9.24 0.58
CA LEU A 301 -10.96 -8.39 -0.44
C LEU A 301 -10.66 -6.99 0.08
N ALA A 302 -11.58 -6.39 0.84
CA ALA A 302 -11.40 -5.07 1.46
C ALA A 302 -10.30 -5.09 2.54
N HIS A 303 -10.15 -6.20 3.26
CA HIS A 303 -9.05 -6.39 4.20
C HIS A 303 -7.69 -6.47 3.48
N GLN A 304 -7.60 -7.26 2.40
CA GLN A 304 -6.35 -7.41 1.63
C GLN A 304 -5.91 -6.11 0.95
N SER A 305 -6.84 -5.25 0.53
CA SER A 305 -6.50 -3.96 -0.06
C SER A 305 -5.97 -2.93 0.94
N GLY A 306 -5.99 -3.21 2.25
CA GLY A 306 -5.52 -2.30 3.29
C GLY A 306 -6.33 -0.99 3.39
N THR A 307 -7.49 -0.93 2.75
CA THR A 307 -8.35 0.26 2.66
C THR A 307 -9.26 0.42 3.88
N MET A 308 -9.42 -0.64 4.68
CA MET A 308 -10.18 -0.61 5.92
C MET A 308 -9.24 -0.45 7.12
N ARG A 309 -9.11 0.78 7.60
CA ARG A 309 -8.51 1.06 8.91
C ARG A 309 -9.61 0.98 9.95
N GLU A 310 -9.67 -0.11 10.72
CA GLU A 310 -10.68 -0.25 11.76
C GLU A 310 -10.45 0.75 12.89
N LEU A 311 -11.53 1.40 13.32
CA LEU A 311 -11.53 2.38 14.41
C LEU A 311 -11.82 1.72 15.78
N ASN A 312 -12.30 0.47 15.78
CA ASN A 312 -12.59 -0.26 17.01
C ASN A 312 -11.33 -1.00 17.47
N PRO A 313 -10.79 -0.72 18.68
CA PRO A 313 -9.60 -1.39 19.18
C PRO A 313 -9.79 -2.91 19.35
N LEU A 314 -11.01 -3.38 19.65
CA LEU A 314 -11.31 -4.82 19.74
C LEU A 314 -11.38 -5.49 18.36
N GLY A 315 -11.82 -4.74 17.36
CA GLY A 315 -11.84 -5.21 15.98
C GLY A 315 -10.43 -5.25 15.38
N ASN A 316 -9.58 -4.29 15.74
CA ASN A 316 -8.19 -4.23 15.28
C ASN A 316 -7.41 -5.52 15.56
N GLU A 317 -7.57 -6.13 16.74
CA GLU A 317 -6.90 -7.39 17.07
C GLU A 317 -7.41 -8.57 16.22
N LEU A 318 -8.73 -8.66 16.00
CA LEU A 318 -9.35 -9.65 15.13
C LEU A 318 -8.98 -9.46 13.65
N VAL A 319 -8.72 -8.22 13.22
CA VAL A 319 -8.29 -7.89 11.87
C VAL A 319 -6.87 -8.33 11.56
N HIS A 320 -6.00 -8.48 12.57
CA HIS A 320 -4.61 -8.90 12.31
C HIS A 320 -4.51 -10.33 11.79
N SER A 321 -5.58 -11.14 11.93
CA SER A 321 -5.65 -12.48 11.36
C SER A 321 -6.88 -12.64 10.45
N PRO A 322 -6.71 -12.60 9.12
CA PRO A 322 -7.82 -12.83 8.18
C PRO A 322 -8.50 -14.19 8.39
N VAL A 323 -7.75 -15.16 8.91
CA VAL A 323 -8.26 -16.50 9.25
C VAL A 323 -9.26 -16.44 10.40
N GLN A 324 -9.01 -15.64 11.44
CA GLN A 324 -9.96 -15.52 12.57
C GLN A 324 -11.27 -14.88 12.13
N LEU A 325 -11.20 -13.81 11.32
CA LEU A 325 -12.38 -13.14 10.78
C LEU A 325 -13.20 -14.08 9.90
N PHE A 326 -12.53 -14.86 9.03
CA PHE A 326 -13.17 -15.88 8.21
C PHE A 326 -13.87 -16.95 9.06
N LEU A 327 -13.17 -17.52 10.05
CA LEU A 327 -13.72 -18.56 10.92
C LEU A 327 -14.91 -18.05 11.73
N PHE A 328 -14.79 -16.88 12.34
CA PHE A 328 -15.86 -16.27 13.11
C PHE A 328 -17.12 -16.06 12.27
N LYS A 329 -16.98 -15.46 11.09
CA LYS A 329 -18.11 -15.15 10.21
C LYS A 329 -18.74 -16.42 9.65
N THR A 330 -17.94 -17.40 9.22
CA THR A 330 -18.44 -18.70 8.76
C THR A 330 -19.18 -19.46 9.87
N MET A 331 -18.65 -19.46 11.10
CA MET A 331 -19.32 -20.11 12.24
C MET A 331 -20.62 -19.39 12.63
N ALA A 332 -20.61 -18.06 12.71
CA ALA A 332 -21.78 -17.27 13.06
C ALA A 332 -22.89 -17.42 12.01
N THR A 333 -22.56 -17.25 10.72
CA THR A 333 -23.51 -17.44 9.61
C THR A 333 -23.99 -18.89 9.55
N GLY A 334 -23.09 -19.87 9.64
CA GLY A 334 -23.45 -21.29 9.58
C GLY A 334 -24.40 -21.69 10.70
N THR A 335 -24.15 -21.20 11.92
CA THR A 335 -25.04 -21.42 13.07
C THR A 335 -26.40 -20.76 12.86
N ALA A 336 -26.44 -19.51 12.38
CA ALA A 336 -27.69 -18.80 12.10
C ALA A 336 -28.52 -19.50 11.02
N VAL A 337 -27.90 -19.89 9.90
CA VAL A 337 -28.56 -20.62 8.81
C VAL A 337 -29.03 -21.99 9.28
N GLY A 338 -28.21 -22.71 10.05
CA GLY A 338 -28.57 -24.01 10.64
C GLY A 338 -29.78 -23.91 11.57
N LEU A 339 -29.82 -22.91 12.43
CA LEU A 339 -30.96 -22.65 13.32
C LEU A 339 -32.24 -22.31 12.54
N LEU A 340 -32.15 -21.43 11.54
CA LEU A 340 -33.31 -21.10 10.69
C LEU A 340 -33.79 -22.30 9.88
N TYR A 341 -32.86 -23.13 9.39
CA TYR A 341 -33.20 -24.36 8.70
C TYR A 341 -33.91 -25.36 9.62
N TRP A 342 -33.42 -25.53 10.85
CA TRP A 342 -34.03 -26.43 11.83
C TRP A 342 -35.42 -25.95 12.26
N LEU A 343 -35.58 -24.64 12.49
CA LEU A 343 -36.84 -24.03 12.94
C LEU A 343 -37.79 -23.62 11.80
N ARG A 344 -37.51 -24.00 10.55
CA ARG A 344 -38.22 -23.53 9.34
C ARG A 344 -39.72 -23.76 9.33
N GLU A 345 -40.23 -24.72 10.11
CA GLU A 345 -41.66 -25.01 10.21
C GLU A 345 -42.42 -23.98 11.05
N THR A 346 -41.70 -23.19 11.87
CA THR A 346 -42.29 -22.15 12.70
C THR A 346 -42.58 -20.87 11.89
N PRO A 347 -43.71 -20.17 12.14
CA PRO A 347 -44.02 -18.91 11.46
C PRO A 347 -43.01 -17.81 11.79
N LEU A 348 -42.40 -17.87 12.98
CA LEU A 348 -41.38 -16.91 13.42
C LEU A 348 -40.08 -17.06 12.61
N ALA A 349 -39.59 -18.28 12.39
CA ALA A 349 -38.39 -18.51 11.57
C ALA A 349 -38.59 -18.08 10.11
N ARG A 350 -39.80 -18.25 9.55
CA ARG A 350 -40.13 -17.77 8.20
C ARG A 350 -40.03 -16.24 8.08
N ARG A 351 -40.61 -15.52 9.04
CA ARG A 351 -40.49 -14.05 9.14
C ARG A 351 -39.05 -13.61 9.32
N ALA A 352 -38.30 -14.28 10.20
CA ALA A 352 -36.89 -13.98 10.42
C ALA A 352 -36.07 -14.19 9.14
N THR A 353 -36.27 -15.31 8.44
CA THR A 353 -35.58 -15.60 7.16
C THR A 353 -35.89 -14.55 6.11
N TRP A 354 -37.15 -14.11 6.00
CA TRP A 354 -37.55 -13.05 5.09
C TRP A 354 -36.84 -11.72 5.41
N TRP A 355 -36.84 -11.30 6.67
CA TRP A 355 -36.15 -10.08 7.10
C TRP A 355 -34.63 -10.16 6.92
N SER A 356 -34.01 -11.29 7.27
CA SER A 356 -32.58 -11.51 7.06
C SER A 356 -32.19 -11.45 5.59
N CYS A 357 -32.99 -12.05 4.71
CA CYS A 357 -32.77 -11.97 3.26
C CYS A 357 -32.89 -10.52 2.75
N LEU A 358 -33.86 -9.75 3.24
CA LEU A 358 -34.02 -8.33 2.90
C LEU A 358 -32.79 -7.52 3.34
N VAL A 359 -32.34 -7.69 4.59
CA VAL A 359 -31.17 -6.96 5.12
C VAL A 359 -29.90 -7.30 4.33
N LEU A 360 -29.64 -8.58 4.05
CA LEU A 360 -28.48 -8.98 3.23
C LEU A 360 -28.58 -8.43 1.80
N THR A 361 -29.78 -8.30 1.25
CA THR A 361 -30.00 -7.66 -0.06
C THR A 361 -29.59 -6.19 -0.04
N LEU A 362 -29.99 -5.44 0.99
CA LEU A 362 -29.59 -4.05 1.17
C LEU A 362 -28.07 -3.91 1.40
N LEU A 363 -27.47 -4.78 2.21
CA LEU A 363 -26.02 -4.80 2.43
C LEU A 363 -25.26 -5.10 1.14
N THR A 364 -25.74 -6.07 0.36
CA THR A 364 -25.12 -6.42 -0.93
C THR A 364 -25.22 -5.26 -1.92
N ALA A 365 -26.37 -4.59 -1.99
CA ALA A 365 -26.54 -3.39 -2.80
C ALA A 365 -25.59 -2.26 -2.37
N ARG A 366 -25.44 -2.05 -1.05
CA ARG A 366 -24.48 -1.06 -0.51
C ARG A 366 -23.05 -1.37 -0.95
N TRP A 367 -22.63 -2.63 -0.87
CA TRP A 367 -21.30 -3.04 -1.35
C TRP A 367 -21.11 -2.85 -2.85
N LEU A 368 -22.14 -3.12 -3.66
CA LEU A 368 -22.10 -2.84 -5.10
C LEU A 368 -21.87 -1.35 -5.37
N THR A 369 -22.60 -0.47 -4.66
CA THR A 369 -22.40 0.98 -4.77
C THR A 369 -21.01 1.39 -4.33
N PHE A 370 -20.51 0.87 -3.21
CA PHE A 370 -19.15 1.14 -2.75
C PHE A 370 -18.11 0.72 -3.80
N ASN A 371 -18.20 -0.50 -4.31
CA ASN A 371 -17.30 -0.99 -5.35
C ASN A 371 -17.37 -0.17 -6.63
N SER A 372 -18.53 0.37 -7.01
CA SER A 372 -18.67 1.25 -8.18
C SER A 372 -18.03 2.63 -8.01
N MET A 373 -17.77 3.08 -6.77
CA MET A 373 -17.08 4.35 -6.51
C MET A 373 -15.55 4.21 -6.53
N PHE A 374 -15.03 3.00 -6.29
CA PHE A 374 -13.59 2.74 -6.18
C PHE A 374 -13.01 1.90 -7.33
N ALA A 375 -13.86 1.37 -8.21
CA ALA A 375 -13.48 0.82 -9.51
C ALA A 375 -13.40 1.94 -10.54
#